data_AF-A0A357IAA3-F1
#
_entry.id   AF-A0A357IAA3-F1
#
_cell.length_a   1.000
_cell.length_b   1.000
_cell.length_c   1.000
_cell.angle_alpha   90.00
_cell.angle_beta   90.00
_cell.angle_gamma   90.00
#
_symmetry.space_group_name_H-M   'P 1'
#
loop_
_entity.id
_entity.type
_entity.pdbx_description
1 polymer ?
#
loop_
_entity_poly.entity_id
_entity_poly.type
_entity_poly.pdbx_seq_one_letter_code
_entity_poly.pdbx_strand_id
1 'polypeptide(L)'
;MTSLDFRLQPADNERLANLCGPFNAHLKQIESRLGVTLSQRGDQFTVEGAPEAVARAQKVVENLYHETEDQALSPELVHLQLQQSALELMSESDPKPATEIVTRKSTIQCRGQHQVDYVGT
;
A
#
# COMPACT_ATOMS: atom_id res chain seq x y z
N MET A 1 19.63 -14.02 -1.22
CA MET A 1 18.56 -13.62 -0.30
C MET A 1 19.11 -12.45 0.48
N THR A 2 18.51 -11.28 0.32
CA THR A 2 18.95 -10.01 0.92
C THR A 2 17.91 -9.61 1.96
N SER A 3 18.37 -9.09 3.10
CA SER A 3 17.53 -8.50 4.13
C SER A 3 17.73 -6.99 4.15
N LEU A 4 16.65 -6.23 4.18
CA LEU A 4 16.66 -4.78 4.32
C LEU A 4 15.82 -4.39 5.54
N ASP A 5 16.40 -3.59 6.44
CA ASP A 5 15.66 -2.95 7.52
C ASP A 5 15.50 -1.46 7.23
N PHE A 6 14.31 -0.94 7.52
CA PHE A 6 14.03 0.49 7.42
C PHE A 6 12.97 0.89 8.45
N ARG A 7 12.91 2.20 8.75
CA ARG A 7 11.98 2.78 9.71
C ARG A 7 11.08 3.78 9.02
N LEU A 8 9.78 3.69 9.28
CA LEU A 8 8.82 4.68 8.81
C LEU A 8 8.74 5.81 9.83
N GLN A 9 8.94 7.05 9.37
CA GLN A 9 8.81 8.25 10.18
C GLN A 9 7.73 9.15 9.56
N PRO A 10 6.87 9.79 10.37
CA PRO A 10 6.78 9.75 11.84
C PRO A 10 6.33 8.38 12.41
N ALA A 11 6.61 8.10 13.68
CA ALA A 11 6.19 6.84 14.34
C ALA A 11 4.73 6.92 14.81
N ASP A 12 3.81 7.18 13.88
CA ASP A 12 2.38 7.27 14.17
C ASP A 12 1.75 5.87 14.20
N ASN A 13 1.48 5.37 15.40
CA ASN A 13 0.93 4.02 15.60
C ASN A 13 -0.40 3.80 14.85
N GLU A 14 -1.25 4.82 14.72
CA GLU A 14 -2.51 4.72 13.96
C GLU A 14 -2.26 4.54 12.46
N ARG A 15 -1.26 5.22 11.91
CA ARG A 15 -0.87 5.09 10.50
C ARG A 15 -0.21 3.73 10.25
N LEU A 16 0.68 3.30 11.14
CA LEU A 16 1.32 1.98 11.09
C LEU A 16 0.30 0.84 11.18
N ALA A 17 -0.72 0.98 12.04
CA ALA A 17 -1.81 0.01 12.14
C ALA A 17 -2.67 -0.02 10.86
N ASN A 18 -3.01 1.14 10.29
CA ASN A 18 -3.70 1.22 8.99
C ASN A 18 -2.89 0.59 7.86
N LEU A 19 -1.57 0.82 7.83
CA LEU A 19 -0.64 0.20 6.87
C LEU A 19 -0.67 -1.32 6.94
N CYS A 20 -0.58 -1.89 8.14
CA CYS A 20 -0.60 -3.34 8.29
C CYS A 20 -1.99 -3.92 7.98
N GLY A 21 -3.04 -3.15 8.26
CA GLY A 21 -4.43 -3.58 8.15
C GLY A 21 -4.78 -4.64 9.22
N PRO A 22 -6.05 -5.13 9.22
CA PRO A 22 -6.47 -6.14 10.18
C PRO A 22 -5.65 -7.43 10.00
N PHE A 23 -5.06 -7.92 11.09
CA PHE A 23 -4.24 -9.16 11.12
C PHE A 23 -3.08 -9.19 10.11
N ASN A 24 -2.47 -8.03 9.80
CA ASN A 24 -1.39 -7.91 8.81
C ASN A 24 -1.82 -8.33 7.39
N ALA A 25 -3.11 -8.19 7.06
CA ALA A 25 -3.64 -8.58 5.75
C ALA A 25 -2.92 -7.87 4.59
N HIS A 26 -2.61 -6.58 4.76
CA HIS A 26 -1.92 -5.81 3.72
C HIS A 26 -0.48 -6.30 3.52
N LEU A 27 0.25 -6.56 4.62
CA LEU A 27 1.61 -7.11 4.54
C LEU A 27 1.61 -8.47 3.84
N LYS A 28 0.70 -9.38 4.22
CA LYS A 28 0.56 -10.69 3.57
C LYS A 28 0.26 -10.59 2.07
N GLN A 29 -0.52 -9.59 1.67
CA GLN A 29 -0.83 -9.35 0.26
C GLN A 29 0.42 -8.90 -0.50
N ILE A 30 1.25 -8.04 0.09
CA ILE A 30 2.54 -7.59 -0.47
C ILE A 30 3.51 -8.78 -0.57
N GLU A 31 3.64 -9.56 0.50
CA GLU A 31 4.47 -10.78 0.56
C GLU A 31 4.09 -11.77 -0.54
N SER A 32 2.81 -12.10 -0.66
CA SER A 32 2.32 -13.06 -1.65
C SER A 32 2.49 -12.58 -3.09
N ARG A 33 2.50 -11.27 -3.34
CA ARG A 33 2.64 -10.68 -4.68
C ARG A 33 4.08 -10.56 -5.12
N LEU A 34 4.97 -10.15 -4.22
CA LEU A 34 6.38 -9.90 -4.52
C LEU A 34 7.27 -11.11 -4.21
N GLY A 35 6.75 -12.11 -3.49
CA GLY A 35 7.53 -13.27 -3.05
C GLY A 35 8.59 -12.89 -2.01
N VAL A 36 8.29 -11.93 -1.15
CA VAL A 36 9.15 -11.48 -0.05
C VAL A 36 8.54 -11.85 1.30
N THR A 37 9.33 -11.81 2.35
CA THR A 37 8.87 -11.88 3.74
C THR A 37 8.96 -10.49 4.36
N LEU A 38 7.88 -10.03 4.98
CA LEU A 38 7.75 -8.72 5.61
C LEU A 38 7.45 -8.92 7.10
N SER A 39 8.29 -8.34 7.95
CA SER A 39 8.12 -8.34 9.39
C SER A 39 8.04 -6.91 9.90
N GLN A 40 7.10 -6.66 10.81
CA GLN A 40 6.89 -5.35 11.43
C GLN A 40 7.08 -5.46 12.95
N ARG A 41 7.84 -4.52 13.51
CA ARG A 41 8.06 -4.34 14.95
C ARG A 41 7.96 -2.86 15.29
N GLY A 42 6.75 -2.38 15.59
CA GLY A 42 6.50 -0.96 15.83
C GLY A 42 6.70 -0.16 14.54
N ASP A 43 7.60 0.81 14.55
CA ASP A 43 8.01 1.62 13.40
C ASP A 43 9.08 0.96 12.51
N GLN A 44 9.67 -0.16 12.97
CA GLN A 44 10.68 -0.90 12.21
C GLN A 44 10.05 -1.96 11.30
N PHE A 45 10.43 -1.91 10.03
CA PHE A 45 10.07 -2.89 9.01
C PHE A 45 11.32 -3.63 8.55
N THR A 46 11.19 -4.94 8.40
CA THR A 46 12.23 -5.80 7.88
C THR A 46 11.67 -6.56 6.68
N VAL A 47 12.38 -6.49 5.56
CA VAL A 47 12.01 -7.16 4.32
C VAL A 47 13.12 -8.11 3.92
N GLU A 48 12.75 -9.35 3.65
CA GLU A 48 13.69 -10.42 3.30
C GLU A 48 13.25 -11.08 1.99
N GLY A 49 14.16 -11.23 1.03
CA GLY A 49 13.82 -11.83 -0.25
C GLY A 49 14.90 -11.69 -1.32
N ALA A 50 14.47 -11.72 -2.59
CA ALA A 50 15.35 -11.39 -3.71
C ALA A 50 15.67 -9.88 -3.70
N PRO A 51 16.88 -9.45 -4.09
CA PRO A 51 17.30 -8.05 -4.00
C PRO A 51 16.35 -7.08 -4.74
N GLU A 52 15.88 -7.46 -5.93
CA GLU A 52 14.88 -6.68 -6.67
C GLU A 52 13.52 -6.64 -5.97
N ALA A 53 13.09 -7.76 -5.39
CA ALA A 53 11.81 -7.87 -4.71
C ALA A 53 11.81 -7.08 -3.39
N VAL A 54 12.93 -7.07 -2.67
CA VAL A 54 13.15 -6.27 -1.45
C VAL A 54 13.05 -4.77 -1.75
N ALA A 55 13.74 -4.30 -2.79
CA ALA A 55 13.66 -2.91 -3.21
C ALA A 55 12.24 -2.50 -3.63
N ARG A 56 11.51 -3.39 -4.33
CA ARG A 56 10.10 -3.18 -4.70
C ARG A 56 9.19 -3.10 -3.47
N ALA A 57 9.36 -4.02 -2.53
CA ALA A 57 8.56 -4.08 -1.31
C ALA A 57 8.76 -2.84 -0.45
N GLN A 58 10.00 -2.35 -0.31
CA GLN A 58 10.28 -1.09 0.36
C GLN A 58 9.48 0.06 -0.25
N LYS A 59 9.56 0.24 -1.58
CA LYS A 59 8.88 1.34 -2.28
C LYS A 59 7.36 1.26 -2.16
N VAL A 60 6.79 0.06 -2.23
CA VAL A 60 5.34 -0.16 -2.00
C VAL A 60 4.95 0.21 -0.58
N VAL A 61 5.73 -0.20 0.43
CA VAL A 61 5.46 0.11 1.84
C VAL A 61 5.54 1.61 2.10
N GLU A 62 6.54 2.31 1.54
CA GLU A 62 6.66 3.76 1.65
C GLU A 62 5.47 4.49 0.99
N ASN A 63 5.06 4.06 -0.21
CA ASN A 63 3.92 4.65 -0.90
C ASN A 63 2.61 4.45 -0.11
N LEU A 64 2.36 3.24 0.39
CA LEU A 64 1.20 2.96 1.22
C LEU A 64 1.24 3.77 2.52
N TYR A 65 2.41 3.94 3.13
CA TYR A 65 2.55 4.77 4.32
C TYR A 65 2.26 6.25 4.03
N HIS A 66 2.67 6.76 2.88
CA HIS A 66 2.31 8.12 2.46
C HIS A 66 0.79 8.27 2.26
N GLU A 67 0.13 7.26 1.69
CA GLU A 67 -1.34 7.28 1.55
C GLU A 67 -2.08 7.28 2.88
N THR A 68 -1.53 6.66 3.94
CA THR A 68 -2.13 6.73 5.29
C THR A 68 -2.22 8.16 5.84
N GLU A 69 -1.45 9.11 5.29
CA GLU A 69 -1.54 10.52 5.68
C GLU A 69 -2.80 11.19 5.18
N ASP A 70 -3.22 10.86 3.96
CA ASP A 70 -4.36 11.48 3.28
C ASP A 70 -5.66 10.71 3.57
N GLN A 71 -5.59 9.38 3.65
CA GLN A 71 -6.76 8.51 3.79
C GLN A 71 -6.48 7.19 4.51
N ALA A 72 -7.52 6.58 5.09
CA ALA A 72 -7.41 5.24 5.66
C ALA A 72 -7.22 4.20 4.55
N LEU A 73 -6.21 3.33 4.69
CA LEU A 73 -5.92 2.28 3.73
C LEU A 73 -7.03 1.22 3.75
N SER A 74 -7.78 1.14 2.65
CA SER A 74 -8.72 0.05 2.39
C SER A 74 -8.05 -1.08 1.61
N PRO A 75 -8.50 -2.34 1.76
CA PRO A 75 -7.91 -3.46 1.03
C PRO A 75 -7.98 -3.31 -0.51
N GLU A 76 -9.04 -2.66 -1.02
CA GLU A 76 -9.16 -2.29 -2.44
C GLU A 76 -8.06 -1.32 -2.89
N LEU A 77 -7.69 -0.35 -2.03
CA LEU A 77 -6.65 0.63 -2.32
C LEU A 77 -5.26 -0.03 -2.38
N VAL A 78 -4.96 -0.91 -1.43
CA VAL A 78 -3.72 -1.69 -1.42
C VAL A 78 -3.60 -2.56 -2.67
N HIS A 79 -4.71 -3.16 -3.11
CA HIS A 79 -4.74 -3.92 -4.36
C HIS A 79 -4.46 -3.06 -5.58
N LEU A 80 -5.08 -1.88 -5.66
CA LEU A 80 -4.87 -0.92 -6.74
C LEU A 80 -3.42 -0.44 -6.77
N GLN A 81 -2.85 -0.07 -5.63
CA GLN A 81 -1.48 0.43 -5.54
C GLN A 81 -0.43 -0.63 -5.90
N LEU A 82 -0.67 -1.88 -5.52
CA LEU A 82 0.14 -3.02 -5.96
C LEU A 82 0.05 -3.25 -7.47
N GLN A 83 -1.13 -3.06 -8.07
CA GLN A 83 -1.32 -3.18 -9.52
C GLN A 83 -0.66 -2.01 -10.28
N GLN A 84 -0.77 -0.78 -9.78
CA GLN A 84 -0.12 0.40 -10.35
C GLN A 84 1.40 0.28 -10.28
N SER A 85 1.95 -0.15 -9.14
CA SER A 85 3.39 -0.38 -8.99
C SER A 85 3.91 -1.41 -10.01
N ALA A 86 3.12 -2.45 -10.31
CA ALA A 86 3.47 -3.44 -11.32
C ALA A 86 3.45 -2.89 -12.75
N LEU A 87 2.55 -1.93 -13.06
CA LEU A 87 2.47 -1.25 -14.36
C LEU A 87 3.57 -0.19 -14.54
N GLU A 88 3.89 0.57 -13.50
CA GLU A 88 4.93 1.61 -13.51
C GLU A 88 6.32 1.00 -13.79
N LEU A 89 6.58 -0.22 -13.30
CA LEU A 89 7.76 -1.03 -13.59
C LEU A 89 7.93 -1.42 -15.06
N MET A 90 6.84 -1.45 -15.85
CA MET A 90 6.95 -1.66 -17.31
C MET A 90 7.30 -0.37 -18.06
N SER A 91 7.18 0.79 -17.40
CA SER A 91 7.21 2.10 -18.05
C SER A 91 8.43 2.97 -17.70
N GLU A 92 9.11 2.76 -16.57
CA GLU A 92 10.16 3.69 -16.13
C GLU A 92 11.54 3.07 -15.86
N SER A 93 12.43 3.32 -16.83
CA SER A 93 13.87 3.49 -16.62
C SER A 93 14.13 4.95 -16.25
N ASP A 94 13.90 5.40 -15.01
CA ASP A 94 14.49 6.64 -14.48
C ASP A 94 14.28 6.74 -12.94
N PRO A 95 15.30 7.12 -12.16
CA PRO A 95 15.18 7.29 -10.72
C PRO A 95 14.72 8.72 -10.40
N LYS A 96 13.52 8.91 -9.84
CA LYS A 96 13.17 10.16 -9.15
C LYS A 96 12.70 9.93 -7.71
N PRO A 97 13.18 10.77 -6.78
CA PRO A 97 12.78 10.74 -5.39
C PRO A 97 11.36 11.27 -5.24
N ALA A 98 10.70 10.83 -4.18
CA ALA A 98 9.41 11.29 -3.71
C ALA A 98 9.19 12.79 -3.96
N THR A 99 8.30 13.10 -4.89
CA THR A 99 7.67 14.40 -5.04
C THR A 99 6.22 14.11 -5.34
N GLU A 100 5.41 14.27 -4.30
CA GLU A 100 4.17 15.03 -4.35
C GLU A 100 3.52 15.08 -5.75
N ILE A 101 2.60 14.16 -6.00
CA ILE A 101 1.57 14.39 -7.00
C ILE A 101 0.27 14.59 -6.24
N VAL A 102 0.04 15.83 -5.83
CA VAL A 102 -1.31 16.33 -5.54
C VAL A 102 -2.07 16.35 -6.86
N THR A 103 -2.70 15.24 -7.22
CA THR A 103 -3.81 15.29 -8.19
C THR A 103 -5.00 15.93 -7.50
N ARG A 104 -5.17 17.23 -7.73
CA ARG A 104 -6.42 17.93 -7.43
C ARG A 104 -7.60 17.15 -8.02
N LYS A 105 -8.61 16.93 -7.16
CA LYS A 105 -9.98 16.52 -7.49
C LYS A 105 -10.12 15.18 -8.22
N SER A 106 -10.74 14.23 -7.52
CA SER A 106 -12.17 13.99 -7.76
C SER A 106 -12.78 13.27 -6.57
N THR A 107 -13.75 13.96 -5.94
CA THR A 107 -14.87 13.30 -5.28
C THR A 107 -15.43 12.24 -6.22
N ILE A 108 -15.17 10.96 -5.93
CA ILE A 108 -15.98 9.86 -6.48
C ILE A 108 -16.67 9.20 -5.29
N GLN A 109 -17.65 9.93 -4.78
CA GLN A 109 -18.76 9.34 -4.05
C GLN A 109 -19.69 8.74 -5.09
N CYS A 110 -19.61 7.43 -5.30
CA CYS A 110 -20.66 6.64 -5.96
C CYS A 110 -20.55 5.18 -5.49
N ARG A 111 -21.20 4.85 -4.37
CA ARG A 111 -21.90 3.57 -4.25
C ARG A 111 -23.37 3.91 -3.94
N GLY A 112 -24.22 3.50 -4.87
CA GLY A 112 -25.49 4.13 -5.18
C GLY A 112 -26.62 3.87 -4.19
N GLN A 113 -27.59 4.76 -4.25
CA GLN A 113 -28.98 4.52 -3.82
C GLN A 113 -29.59 3.41 -4.69
N HIS A 114 -29.30 2.15 -4.42
CA HIS A 114 -30.06 1.03 -4.98
C HIS A 114 -30.06 -0.10 -3.97
N GLN A 115 -30.83 0.07 -2.90
CA GLN A 115 -31.25 -1.04 -2.06
C GLN A 115 -32.78 -1.01 -1.93
N VAL A 116 -33.38 -1.84 -2.77
CA VAL A 116 -34.64 -2.59 -2.64
C VAL A 116 -35.91 -1.81 -2.27
N ASP A 117 -36.70 -1.48 -3.29
CA ASP A 117 -38.15 -1.67 -3.19
C ASP A 117 -38.68 -2.13 -4.56
N TYR A 118 -38.82 -3.44 -4.72
CA TYR A 118 -39.59 -4.06 -5.80
C TYR A 118 -40.15 -5.38 -5.27
N VAL A 119 -41.38 -5.34 -4.79
CA VAL A 119 -42.51 -6.16 -5.27
C VAL A 119 -43.76 -5.62 -4.58
N GLY A 120 -44.58 -4.90 -5.36
CA GLY A 120 -45.94 -4.56 -4.99
C GLY A 120 -46.83 -5.81 -4.97
N THR A 121 -47.80 -5.79 -4.07
CA THR A 121 -49.04 -6.58 -4.16
C THR A 121 -50.08 -5.76 -4.90
#